data_AF-A0A7W7K648-F1
#
_entry.id   AF-A0A7W7K648-F1
#
_cell.length_a   1.000
_cell.length_b   1.000
_cell.length_c   1.000
_cell.angle_alpha   90.00
_cell.angle_beta   90.00
_cell.angle_gamma   90.00
#
_symmetry.space_group_name_H-M   'P 1'
#
loop_
_entity.id
_entity.type
_entity.pdbx_description
1 polymer ?
#
loop_
_entity_poly.entity_id
_entity_poly.type
_entity_poly.pdbx_seq_one_letter_code
_entity_poly.pdbx_strand_id
1 'polypeptide(L)'
;MMSPTELWYRTKKAYALYPGVLAPRSGAFLAKHYAQRRRDRGVARAVLDAVVGAAFLAWVPARARSVQRKFGLDDEWRQRAVTIARRHFADPNDLALFRIEHGDALDSYIRRFEDAALNKIVNPQAWRAECALADKIRFYARCAKHGLPHPRVLARLEHGRVHVIDDWTGQPLLIKPARGEGGRGVAFVTPSDPRDPHWARKLLDGRRGAWLVQERIATHEALRDLALNALPTARMTTILNERGAPEVVNAVLRMPSDPAAQVDNMKAGGLLGSIDLESGALGLACAGYGGGDYMAHPVTGAAIVGRIVPDWASAKALVASAHARAFRDYALVGWDVGFAPGGPVLIEGNGKPGVLMPQRAGRAGLGGQRYGELLKLQLARKQIARKAPLSRNKRVAGGE
;
A
#
# COMPACT_ATOMS: atom_id res chain seq x y z
N MET A 1 -17.48 -15.98 16.29
CA MET A 1 -17.14 -16.76 15.08
C MET A 1 -16.70 -15.82 13.96
N MET A 2 -15.64 -16.13 13.24
CA MET A 2 -15.21 -15.32 12.08
C MET A 2 -16.15 -15.59 10.90
N SER A 3 -16.45 -14.56 10.08
CA SER A 3 -17.27 -14.76 8.88
C SER A 3 -16.55 -15.67 7.85
N PRO A 4 -17.27 -16.42 7.01
CA PRO A 4 -16.67 -17.23 5.94
C PRO A 4 -15.78 -16.41 5.00
N THR A 5 -16.14 -15.15 4.73
CA THR A 5 -15.35 -14.22 3.93
C THR A 5 -14.03 -13.84 4.61
N GLU A 6 -14.06 -13.66 5.93
CA GLU A 6 -12.89 -13.32 6.73
C GLU A 6 -11.99 -14.54 6.97
N LEU A 7 -12.58 -15.73 7.11
CA LEU A 7 -11.88 -17.01 7.12
C LEU A 7 -11.19 -17.24 5.78
N TRP A 8 -11.88 -17.06 4.65
CA TRP A 8 -11.30 -17.14 3.31
C TRP A 8 -10.18 -16.12 3.08
N TYR A 9 -10.39 -14.87 3.48
CA TYR A 9 -9.37 -13.82 3.39
C TYR A 9 -8.12 -14.15 4.24
N ARG A 10 -8.32 -14.75 5.43
CA ARG A 10 -7.23 -15.19 6.30
C ARG A 10 -6.54 -16.45 5.79
N THR A 11 -7.25 -17.45 5.28
CA THR A 11 -6.67 -18.68 4.73
C THR A 11 -5.86 -18.38 3.46
N LYS A 12 -6.35 -17.49 2.59
CA LYS A 12 -5.60 -17.01 1.41
C LYS A 12 -4.30 -16.29 1.79
N LYS A 13 -4.25 -15.65 2.96
CA LYS A 13 -3.06 -15.00 3.53
C LYS A 13 -2.20 -15.93 4.40
N ALA A 14 -2.73 -17.09 4.80
CA ALA A 14 -2.01 -18.09 5.58
C ALA A 14 -1.10 -18.94 4.69
N TYR A 15 -1.54 -19.25 3.46
CA TYR A 15 -0.75 -19.99 2.49
C TYR A 15 -0.01 -19.05 1.53
N ALA A 16 1.27 -18.77 1.81
CA ALA A 16 2.13 -18.09 0.85
C ALA A 16 2.41 -19.02 -0.34
N LEU A 17 2.00 -18.63 -1.55
CA LEU A 17 2.27 -19.43 -2.75
C LEU A 17 3.79 -19.61 -2.92
N TYR A 18 4.23 -20.82 -3.28
CA TYR A 18 5.58 -21.05 -3.76
C TYR A 18 5.54 -20.90 -5.28
N PRO A 19 6.33 -20.00 -5.88
CA PRO A 19 6.13 -19.62 -7.27
C PRO A 19 6.75 -20.64 -8.22
N GLY A 20 6.24 -21.84 -8.28
CA GLY A 20 6.76 -22.92 -9.12
C GLY A 20 6.33 -24.30 -8.64
N VAL A 21 6.70 -25.33 -9.40
CA VAL A 21 6.40 -26.73 -9.08
C VAL A 21 7.61 -27.36 -8.36
N LEU A 22 8.68 -27.64 -9.11
CA LEU A 22 9.90 -28.24 -8.56
C LEU A 22 10.90 -27.19 -8.06
N ALA A 23 11.10 -26.16 -8.88
CA ALA A 23 11.99 -25.04 -8.63
C ALA A 23 11.20 -23.71 -8.66
N PRO A 24 11.64 -22.69 -7.92
CA PRO A 24 10.98 -21.40 -7.91
C PRO A 24 11.30 -20.64 -9.20
N ARG A 25 10.30 -20.00 -9.76
CA ARG A 25 10.36 -19.03 -10.86
C ARG A 25 9.87 -17.73 -10.26
N SER A 26 10.74 -16.78 -10.01
CA SER A 26 10.42 -15.46 -9.44
C SER A 26 11.41 -14.43 -9.97
N GLY A 27 11.25 -13.16 -9.61
CA GLY A 27 12.21 -12.12 -9.92
C GLY A 27 13.63 -12.47 -9.47
N ALA A 28 14.63 -12.15 -10.30
CA ALA A 28 16.02 -12.53 -10.09
C ALA A 28 16.58 -12.01 -8.74
N PHE A 29 16.14 -10.83 -8.32
CA PHE A 29 16.50 -10.23 -7.02
C PHE A 29 16.03 -11.06 -5.81
N LEU A 30 15.01 -11.93 -5.96
CA LEU A 30 14.51 -12.85 -4.93
C LEU A 30 15.14 -14.25 -5.00
N ALA A 31 16.08 -14.51 -5.91
CA ALA A 31 16.68 -15.84 -6.09
C ALA A 31 17.25 -16.42 -4.79
N LYS A 32 18.01 -15.62 -4.02
CA LYS A 32 18.55 -16.04 -2.71
C LYS A 32 17.45 -16.37 -1.70
N HIS A 33 16.38 -15.56 -1.67
CA HIS A 33 15.24 -15.78 -0.79
C HIS A 33 14.54 -17.12 -1.10
N TYR A 34 14.25 -17.39 -2.37
CA TYR A 34 13.57 -18.62 -2.77
C TYR A 34 14.44 -19.86 -2.74
N ALA A 35 15.75 -19.73 -2.99
CA ALA A 35 16.70 -20.82 -2.77
C ALA A 35 16.72 -21.26 -1.30
N GLN A 36 16.72 -20.30 -0.36
CA GLN A 36 16.63 -20.61 1.06
C GLN A 36 15.28 -21.25 1.41
N ARG A 37 14.16 -20.69 0.94
CA ARG A 37 12.82 -21.26 1.16
C ARG A 37 12.70 -22.69 0.61
N ARG A 38 13.38 -23.00 -0.51
CA ARG A 38 13.45 -24.35 -1.08
C ARG A 38 14.23 -25.31 -0.20
N ARG A 39 15.30 -24.86 0.47
CA ARG A 39 16.08 -25.68 1.42
C ARG A 39 15.32 -25.93 2.72
N ASP A 40 14.60 -24.93 3.21
CA ASP A 40 13.95 -24.98 4.52
C ASP A 40 12.59 -25.69 4.50
N ARG A 41 12.03 -26.00 3.32
CA ARG A 41 10.74 -26.70 3.22
C ARG A 41 10.91 -28.20 3.47
N GLY A 42 10.08 -28.75 4.35
CA GLY A 42 9.95 -30.20 4.51
C GLY A 42 9.23 -30.87 3.33
N VAL A 43 9.31 -32.20 3.26
CA VAL A 43 8.75 -33.02 2.16
C VAL A 43 7.26 -32.76 1.95
N ALA A 44 6.45 -32.80 3.01
CA ALA A 44 5.01 -32.56 2.92
C ALA A 44 4.69 -31.18 2.32
N ARG A 45 5.46 -30.15 2.71
CA ARG A 45 5.29 -28.80 2.16
C ARG A 45 5.70 -28.74 0.69
N ALA A 46 6.78 -29.42 0.30
CA ALA A 46 7.23 -29.49 -1.09
C ALA A 46 6.20 -30.16 -2.01
N VAL A 47 5.57 -31.25 -1.57
CA VAL A 47 4.48 -31.91 -2.30
C VAL A 47 3.28 -30.99 -2.47
N LEU A 48 2.85 -30.33 -1.38
CA LEU A 48 1.73 -29.38 -1.44
C LEU A 48 2.03 -28.19 -2.37
N ASP A 49 3.24 -27.63 -2.31
CA ASP A 49 3.68 -26.56 -3.22
C ASP A 49 3.65 -27.05 -4.69
N ALA A 50 4.09 -28.28 -4.97
CA ALA A 50 4.06 -28.85 -6.32
C ALA A 50 2.63 -29.03 -6.85
N VAL A 51 1.72 -29.56 -6.02
CA VAL A 51 0.30 -29.73 -6.38
C VAL A 51 -0.35 -28.38 -6.67
N VAL A 52 -0.17 -27.40 -5.78
CA VAL A 52 -0.74 -26.05 -5.96
C VAL A 52 -0.12 -25.36 -7.18
N GLY A 53 1.18 -25.52 -7.41
CA GLY A 53 1.87 -24.99 -8.59
C GLY A 53 1.36 -25.60 -9.89
N ALA A 54 1.17 -26.93 -9.93
CA ALA A 54 0.62 -27.62 -11.10
C ALA A 54 -0.83 -27.18 -11.38
N ALA A 55 -1.66 -27.06 -10.33
CA ALA A 55 -3.02 -26.54 -10.45
C ALA A 55 -3.05 -25.10 -10.98
N PHE A 56 -2.14 -24.23 -10.51
CA PHE A 56 -2.00 -22.88 -11.04
C PHE A 56 -1.69 -22.89 -12.55
N LEU A 57 -0.72 -23.70 -12.99
CA LEU A 57 -0.32 -23.80 -14.40
C LEU A 57 -1.42 -24.39 -15.29
N ALA A 58 -2.21 -25.32 -14.77
CA ALA A 58 -3.38 -25.87 -15.46
C ALA A 58 -4.50 -24.83 -15.61
N TRP A 59 -4.64 -23.92 -14.64
CA TRP A 59 -5.61 -22.83 -14.67
C TRP A 59 -5.24 -21.67 -15.60
N VAL A 60 -3.95 -21.48 -15.92
CA VAL A 60 -3.44 -20.37 -16.74
C VAL A 60 -4.21 -20.17 -18.07
N PRO A 61 -4.48 -21.19 -18.90
CA PRO A 61 -5.20 -20.97 -20.17
C PRO A 61 -6.62 -20.42 -19.99
N ALA A 62 -7.36 -20.95 -19.02
CA ALA A 62 -8.71 -20.45 -18.70
C ALA A 62 -8.64 -19.01 -18.16
N ARG A 63 -7.65 -18.73 -17.30
CA ARG A 63 -7.39 -17.38 -16.80
C ARG A 63 -7.05 -16.40 -17.92
N ALA A 64 -6.18 -16.78 -18.85
CA ALA A 64 -5.80 -15.94 -20.00
C ALA A 64 -7.00 -15.60 -20.87
N ARG A 65 -7.90 -16.56 -21.16
CA ARG A 65 -9.17 -16.29 -21.87
C ARG A 65 -10.05 -15.29 -21.12
N SER A 66 -10.17 -15.43 -19.81
CA SER A 66 -10.96 -14.49 -18.99
C SER A 66 -10.37 -13.08 -19.02
N VAL A 67 -9.05 -12.96 -18.91
CA VAL A 67 -8.34 -11.67 -18.98
C VAL A 67 -8.44 -11.07 -20.38
N GLN A 68 -8.28 -11.86 -21.43
CA GLN A 68 -8.44 -11.45 -22.82
C GLN A 68 -9.79 -10.76 -23.04
N ARG A 69 -10.89 -11.42 -22.64
CA ARG A 69 -12.25 -10.85 -22.74
C ARG A 69 -12.39 -9.57 -21.92
N LYS A 70 -11.88 -9.56 -20.69
CA LYS A 70 -11.98 -8.41 -19.78
C LYS A 70 -11.31 -7.16 -20.33
N PHE A 71 -10.18 -7.32 -21.01
CA PHE A 71 -9.37 -6.21 -21.53
C PHE A 71 -9.54 -5.97 -23.04
N GLY A 72 -10.39 -6.75 -23.72
CA GLY A 72 -10.60 -6.62 -25.17
C GLY A 72 -9.34 -6.96 -26.00
N LEU A 73 -8.54 -7.93 -25.56
CA LEU A 73 -7.28 -8.29 -26.20
C LEU A 73 -7.47 -9.36 -27.29
N ASP A 74 -6.57 -9.40 -28.26
CA ASP A 74 -6.62 -10.36 -29.36
C ASP A 74 -6.18 -11.78 -28.95
N ASP A 75 -6.39 -12.73 -29.86
CA ASP A 75 -6.03 -14.13 -29.67
C ASP A 75 -4.51 -14.33 -29.63
N GLU A 76 -3.74 -13.47 -30.29
CA GLU A 76 -2.28 -13.52 -30.30
C GLU A 76 -1.71 -13.20 -28.91
N TRP A 77 -2.22 -12.14 -28.26
CA TRP A 77 -1.92 -11.81 -26.89
C TRP A 77 -2.22 -12.98 -25.96
N ARG A 78 -3.38 -13.66 -26.13
CA ARG A 78 -3.72 -14.81 -25.29
C ARG A 78 -2.66 -15.91 -25.41
N GLN A 79 -2.25 -16.29 -26.62
CA GLN A 79 -1.25 -17.34 -26.82
C GLN A 79 0.11 -16.96 -26.22
N ARG A 80 0.57 -15.72 -26.45
CA ARG A 80 1.80 -15.20 -25.85
C ARG A 80 1.72 -15.20 -24.31
N ALA A 81 0.61 -14.71 -23.77
CA ALA A 81 0.38 -14.64 -22.33
C ALA A 81 0.38 -16.03 -21.67
N VAL A 82 -0.23 -17.05 -22.29
CA VAL A 82 -0.17 -18.44 -21.77
C VAL A 82 1.26 -18.94 -21.73
N THR A 83 2.04 -18.72 -22.79
CA THR A 83 3.43 -19.16 -22.89
C THR A 83 4.30 -18.49 -21.81
N ILE A 84 4.22 -17.17 -21.69
CA ILE A 84 4.96 -16.40 -20.67
C ILE A 84 4.52 -16.82 -19.27
N ALA A 85 3.21 -16.87 -18.99
CA ALA A 85 2.67 -17.23 -17.70
C ALA A 85 3.11 -18.62 -17.23
N ARG A 86 3.13 -19.61 -18.15
CA ARG A 86 3.59 -20.97 -17.81
C ARG A 86 5.10 -21.03 -17.54
N ARG A 87 5.90 -20.40 -18.40
CA ARG A 87 7.37 -20.41 -18.28
C ARG A 87 7.85 -19.65 -17.05
N HIS A 88 7.26 -18.50 -16.78
CA HIS A 88 7.69 -17.62 -15.70
C HIS A 88 6.85 -17.78 -14.43
N PHE A 89 5.75 -18.53 -14.42
CA PHE A 89 4.83 -18.66 -13.29
C PHE A 89 4.14 -17.32 -12.93
N ALA A 90 3.51 -16.66 -13.91
CA ALA A 90 2.83 -15.36 -13.74
C ALA A 90 1.31 -15.48 -13.92
N ASP A 91 0.53 -14.59 -13.30
CA ASP A 91 -0.91 -14.47 -13.58
C ASP A 91 -1.07 -13.71 -14.91
N PRO A 92 -1.79 -14.23 -15.91
CA PRO A 92 -2.08 -13.50 -17.15
C PRO A 92 -2.66 -12.09 -16.92
N ASN A 93 -3.36 -11.86 -15.79
CA ASN A 93 -3.83 -10.53 -15.44
C ASN A 93 -2.68 -9.55 -15.19
N ASP A 94 -1.58 -9.99 -14.56
CA ASP A 94 -0.41 -9.13 -14.33
C ASP A 94 0.28 -8.79 -15.66
N LEU A 95 0.31 -9.74 -16.62
CA LEU A 95 0.84 -9.48 -17.97
C LEU A 95 0.02 -8.41 -18.71
N ALA A 96 -1.32 -8.50 -18.68
CA ALA A 96 -2.19 -7.49 -19.27
C ALA A 96 -2.08 -6.14 -18.53
N LEU A 97 -2.13 -6.18 -17.20
CA LEU A 97 -2.17 -4.98 -16.37
C LEU A 97 -0.86 -4.17 -16.45
N PHE A 98 0.28 -4.85 -16.49
CA PHE A 98 1.59 -4.20 -16.62
C PHE A 98 2.09 -4.11 -18.07
N ARG A 99 1.28 -4.57 -19.05
CA ARG A 99 1.62 -4.59 -20.48
C ARG A 99 2.97 -5.27 -20.75
N ILE A 100 3.16 -6.44 -20.16
CA ILE A 100 4.39 -7.22 -20.31
C ILE A 100 4.32 -8.03 -21.60
N GLU A 101 5.22 -7.73 -22.52
CA GLU A 101 5.32 -8.40 -23.83
C GLU A 101 6.36 -9.51 -23.84
N HIS A 102 7.39 -9.40 -23.01
CA HIS A 102 8.50 -10.35 -22.92
C HIS A 102 8.63 -10.91 -21.50
N GLY A 103 8.93 -12.21 -21.40
CA GLY A 103 8.93 -12.93 -20.12
C GLY A 103 10.08 -12.55 -19.18
N ASP A 104 11.21 -12.11 -19.72
CA ASP A 104 12.38 -11.60 -18.99
C ASP A 104 12.06 -10.32 -18.19
N ALA A 105 11.14 -9.48 -18.66
CA ALA A 105 10.72 -8.30 -17.92
C ALA A 105 10.23 -8.65 -16.50
N LEU A 106 9.60 -9.82 -16.32
CA LEU A 106 9.13 -10.32 -15.02
C LEU A 106 10.24 -10.53 -13.99
N ASP A 107 11.51 -10.58 -14.40
CA ASP A 107 12.64 -10.75 -13.49
C ASP A 107 12.81 -9.55 -12.55
N SER A 108 12.27 -8.39 -12.94
CA SER A 108 12.21 -7.17 -12.14
C SER A 108 10.91 -7.02 -11.36
N TYR A 109 9.85 -7.80 -11.64
CA TYR A 109 8.54 -7.61 -10.99
C TYR A 109 8.39 -8.45 -9.72
N ILE A 110 7.79 -7.83 -8.70
CA ILE A 110 7.21 -8.55 -7.56
C ILE A 110 5.80 -8.97 -7.96
N ARG A 111 5.53 -10.27 -7.99
CA ARG A 111 4.22 -10.76 -8.39
C ARG A 111 3.23 -10.60 -7.25
N ARG A 112 1.97 -10.42 -7.61
CA ARG A 112 0.91 -10.13 -6.65
C ARG A 112 0.77 -11.17 -5.53
N PHE A 113 0.98 -12.45 -5.84
CA PHE A 113 0.88 -13.53 -4.87
C PHE A 113 2.11 -13.63 -3.93
N GLU A 114 3.22 -12.96 -4.25
CA GLU A 114 4.44 -12.94 -3.43
C GLU A 114 4.41 -11.82 -2.39
N ASP A 115 3.83 -10.68 -2.78
CA ASP A 115 3.81 -9.43 -2.03
C ASP A 115 3.46 -9.60 -0.55
N ALA A 116 2.32 -10.24 -0.27
CA ALA A 116 1.85 -10.48 1.10
C ALA A 116 2.84 -11.29 1.95
N ALA A 117 3.45 -12.32 1.37
CA ALA A 117 4.39 -13.19 2.07
C ALA A 117 5.71 -12.46 2.37
N LEU A 118 6.22 -11.70 1.40
CA LEU A 118 7.43 -10.89 1.55
C LEU A 118 7.21 -9.81 2.62
N ASN A 119 6.09 -9.08 2.56
CA ASN A 119 5.69 -8.10 3.56
C ASN A 119 5.56 -8.71 4.96
N LYS A 120 5.07 -9.94 5.10
CA LYS A 120 4.96 -10.63 6.40
C LYS A 120 6.32 -10.94 7.02
N ILE A 121 7.32 -11.24 6.20
CA ILE A 121 8.69 -11.51 6.66
C ILE A 121 9.39 -10.21 7.05
N VAL A 122 9.29 -9.19 6.21
CA VAL A 122 10.00 -7.91 6.38
C VAL A 122 9.36 -7.05 7.47
N ASN A 123 8.03 -7.02 7.52
CA ASN A 123 7.25 -6.22 8.46
C ASN A 123 6.30 -7.07 9.33
N PRO A 124 6.78 -8.01 10.16
CA PRO A 124 5.90 -8.87 10.96
C PRO A 124 4.97 -8.06 11.90
N GLN A 125 5.45 -6.92 12.41
CA GLN A 125 4.66 -6.00 13.25
C GLN A 125 3.39 -5.51 12.53
N ALA A 126 3.44 -5.31 11.21
CA ALA A 126 2.29 -4.84 10.45
C ALA A 126 1.13 -5.85 10.43
N TRP A 127 1.40 -7.12 10.75
CA TRP A 127 0.43 -8.20 10.76
C TRP A 127 -0.16 -8.49 12.14
N ARG A 128 0.30 -7.79 13.17
CA ARG A 128 -0.23 -7.90 14.53
C ARG A 128 -1.44 -6.98 14.72
N ALA A 129 -2.27 -7.30 15.71
CA ALA A 129 -3.45 -6.51 16.03
C ALA A 129 -3.08 -5.10 16.53
N GLU A 130 -1.86 -4.93 17.05
CA GLU A 130 -1.36 -3.69 17.63
C GLU A 130 -0.73 -2.74 16.62
N CYS A 131 -0.65 -3.13 15.34
CA CYS A 131 -0.05 -2.35 14.27
C CYS A 131 -0.58 -0.91 14.25
N ALA A 132 0.30 0.05 14.53
CA ALA A 132 -0.04 1.47 14.53
C ALA A 132 -0.39 1.99 13.13
N LEU A 133 0.14 1.36 12.07
CA LEU A 133 -0.17 1.69 10.68
C LEU A 133 -1.50 1.08 10.21
N ALA A 134 -2.15 0.20 10.98
CA ALA A 134 -3.45 -0.37 10.64
C ALA A 134 -4.61 0.37 11.31
N ASP A 135 -4.30 1.31 12.20
CA ASP A 135 -5.24 1.97 13.09
C ASP A 135 -4.97 3.48 13.09
N LYS A 136 -5.86 4.23 12.45
CA LYS A 136 -5.69 5.67 12.20
C LYS A 136 -5.63 6.50 13.49
N ILE A 137 -6.27 6.06 14.58
CA ILE A 137 -6.18 6.74 15.88
C ILE A 137 -4.75 6.58 16.43
N ARG A 138 -4.21 5.35 16.41
CA ARG A 138 -2.84 5.09 16.87
C ARG A 138 -1.78 5.75 15.99
N PHE A 139 -2.02 5.77 14.68
CA PHE A 139 -1.18 6.46 13.71
C PHE A 139 -1.06 7.94 14.05
N TYR A 140 -2.19 8.65 14.18
CA TYR A 140 -2.19 10.07 14.49
C TYR A 140 -1.66 10.38 15.89
N ALA A 141 -1.94 9.53 16.90
CA ALA A 141 -1.32 9.68 18.22
C ALA A 141 0.21 9.62 18.16
N ARG A 142 0.79 8.74 17.32
CA ARG A 142 2.24 8.73 17.08
C ARG A 142 2.70 9.98 16.33
N CYS A 143 1.96 10.44 15.32
CA CYS A 143 2.29 11.68 14.62
C CYS A 143 2.33 12.89 15.57
N ALA A 144 1.28 13.07 16.38
CA ALA A 144 1.19 14.13 17.38
C ALA A 144 2.34 14.09 18.38
N LYS A 145 2.64 12.91 18.95
CA LYS A 145 3.76 12.73 19.90
C LYS A 145 5.11 13.17 19.33
N HIS A 146 5.31 13.07 18.01
CA HIS A 146 6.57 13.39 17.35
C HIS A 146 6.55 14.72 16.58
N GLY A 147 5.47 15.50 16.68
CA GLY A 147 5.32 16.78 15.98
C GLY A 147 5.23 16.64 14.46
N LEU A 148 4.72 15.52 13.95
CA LEU A 148 4.61 15.28 12.51
C LEU A 148 3.31 15.90 11.96
N PRO A 149 3.34 16.66 10.85
CA PRO A 149 2.13 17.16 10.19
C PRO A 149 1.13 16.05 9.87
N HIS A 150 -0.07 16.15 10.43
CA HIS A 150 -1.19 15.22 10.21
C HIS A 150 -2.51 15.99 10.40
N PRO A 151 -3.65 15.49 9.88
CA PRO A 151 -4.94 16.14 10.12
C PRO A 151 -5.27 16.20 11.60
N ARG A 152 -5.71 17.37 12.08
CA ARG A 152 -6.12 17.57 13.46
C ARG A 152 -7.31 16.66 13.79
N VAL A 153 -7.16 15.84 14.82
CA VAL A 153 -8.22 14.93 15.29
C VAL A 153 -9.03 15.65 16.35
N LEU A 154 -10.31 15.84 16.10
CA LEU A 154 -11.21 16.64 16.93
C LEU A 154 -12.02 15.76 17.90
N ALA A 155 -12.39 14.56 17.45
CA ALA A 155 -13.08 13.59 18.29
C ALA A 155 -12.78 12.16 17.87
N ARG A 156 -12.94 11.21 18.78
CA ARG A 156 -12.84 9.77 18.51
C ARG A 156 -13.88 8.98 19.27
N LEU A 157 -14.34 7.89 18.66
CA LEU A 157 -15.15 6.86 19.30
C LEU A 157 -14.26 5.65 19.53
N GLU A 158 -14.09 5.23 20.78
CA GLU A 158 -13.39 4.00 21.14
C GLU A 158 -14.13 3.31 22.29
N HIS A 159 -14.27 1.98 22.22
CA HIS A 159 -14.97 1.18 23.25
C HIS A 159 -16.38 1.72 23.60
N GLY A 160 -17.11 2.24 22.59
CA GLY A 160 -18.45 2.80 22.76
C GLY A 160 -18.49 4.17 23.43
N ARG A 161 -17.33 4.82 23.69
CA ARG A 161 -17.24 6.13 24.31
C ARG A 161 -16.70 7.17 23.32
N VAL A 162 -17.39 8.30 23.25
CA VAL A 162 -16.97 9.46 22.47
C VAL A 162 -16.06 10.33 23.32
N HIS A 163 -14.85 10.56 22.82
CA HIS A 163 -13.85 11.45 23.39
C HIS A 163 -13.70 12.66 22.47
N VAL A 164 -14.12 13.83 22.94
CA VAL A 164 -13.85 15.12 22.29
C VAL A 164 -12.44 15.56 22.70
N ILE A 165 -11.63 15.96 21.74
CA ILE A 165 -10.20 16.28 21.91
C ILE A 165 -9.97 17.77 21.71
N ASP A 166 -10.64 18.37 20.73
CA ASP A 166 -10.45 19.76 20.31
C ASP A 166 -11.75 20.29 19.68
N ASP A 167 -11.85 21.61 19.58
CA ASP A 167 -13.02 22.32 19.07
C ASP A 167 -13.07 22.33 17.53
N TRP A 168 -14.27 22.48 16.98
CA TRP A 168 -14.50 22.66 15.54
C TRP A 168 -15.06 24.06 15.25
N THR A 169 -14.62 24.68 14.15
CA THR A 169 -14.95 26.07 13.82
C THR A 169 -15.71 26.19 12.49
N GLY A 170 -16.81 25.45 12.35
CA GLY A 170 -17.69 25.51 11.16
C GLY A 170 -17.06 25.05 9.84
N GLN A 171 -15.78 24.66 9.82
CA GLN A 171 -15.14 24.10 8.63
C GLN A 171 -15.68 22.71 8.30
N PRO A 172 -15.63 22.30 7.02
CA PRO A 172 -15.89 20.91 6.65
C PRO A 172 -14.94 19.96 7.39
N LEU A 173 -15.53 18.93 7.99
CA LEU A 173 -14.83 17.87 8.69
C LEU A 173 -14.93 16.57 7.90
N LEU A 174 -14.09 15.63 8.28
CA LEU A 174 -14.10 14.27 7.77
C LEU A 174 -14.28 13.30 8.94
N ILE A 175 -15.26 12.41 8.81
CA ILE A 175 -15.44 11.26 9.68
C ILE A 175 -14.96 10.00 8.97
N LYS A 176 -14.22 9.14 9.67
CA LYS A 176 -13.79 7.84 9.14
C LYS A 176 -13.62 6.77 10.22
N PRO A 177 -13.78 5.48 9.88
CA PRO A 177 -13.40 4.38 10.77
C PRO A 177 -11.90 4.44 11.10
N ALA A 178 -11.54 4.08 12.33
CA ALA A 178 -10.15 3.97 12.75
C ALA A 178 -9.41 2.87 11.96
N ARG A 179 -10.11 1.79 11.62
CA ARG A 179 -9.62 0.69 10.79
C ARG A 179 -10.47 0.55 9.54
N GLY A 180 -9.85 0.45 8.38
CA GLY A 180 -10.54 0.32 7.11
C GLY A 180 -9.61 0.56 5.94
N GLU A 181 -10.04 0.11 4.76
CA GLU A 181 -9.30 0.25 3.50
C GLU A 181 -10.22 0.85 2.42
N GLY A 182 -9.63 1.51 1.42
CA GLY A 182 -10.35 1.91 0.21
C GLY A 182 -11.36 3.04 0.37
N GLY A 183 -11.32 3.80 1.47
CA GLY A 183 -12.23 4.92 1.73
C GLY A 183 -13.64 4.54 2.21
N ARG A 184 -13.91 3.25 2.45
CA ARG A 184 -15.22 2.81 2.94
C ARG A 184 -15.53 3.42 4.32
N GLY A 185 -16.70 4.07 4.43
CA GLY A 185 -17.16 4.71 5.66
C GLY A 185 -16.59 6.11 5.88
N VAL A 186 -15.79 6.64 4.94
CA VAL A 186 -15.41 8.06 4.94
C VAL A 186 -16.63 8.90 4.55
N ALA A 187 -16.88 9.98 5.26
CA ALA A 187 -17.88 10.98 4.87
C ALA A 187 -17.40 12.38 5.24
N PHE A 188 -17.82 13.37 4.43
CA PHE A 188 -17.67 14.78 4.76
C PHE A 188 -18.89 15.24 5.55
N VAL A 189 -18.65 15.97 6.62
CA VAL A 189 -19.70 16.47 7.52
C VAL A 189 -19.38 17.91 7.90
N THR A 190 -20.40 18.75 7.96
CA THR A 190 -20.28 20.13 8.44
C THR A 190 -21.12 20.24 9.71
N PRO A 191 -20.56 20.73 10.84
CA PRO A 191 -21.34 21.00 12.03
C PRO A 191 -22.47 21.99 11.73
N SER A 192 -23.70 21.65 12.11
CA SER A 192 -24.86 22.53 11.93
C SER A 192 -24.81 23.74 12.87
N ASP A 193 -24.29 23.53 14.08
CA ASP A 193 -23.91 24.58 15.02
C ASP A 193 -22.46 24.33 15.45
N PRO A 194 -21.51 25.22 15.12
CA PRO A 194 -20.12 25.11 15.55
C PRO A 194 -19.94 25.08 17.08
N ARG A 195 -20.95 25.54 17.84
CA ARG A 195 -20.89 25.66 19.30
C ARG A 195 -21.60 24.54 20.06
N ASP A 196 -22.28 23.59 19.39
CA ASP A 196 -23.01 22.51 20.07
C ASP A 196 -22.03 21.48 20.67
N PRO A 197 -21.77 21.46 21.99
CA PRO A 197 -20.76 20.57 22.59
C PRO A 197 -21.11 19.08 22.45
N HIS A 198 -22.35 18.75 22.09
CA HIS A 198 -22.82 17.39 21.89
C HIS A 198 -22.80 16.94 20.44
N TRP A 199 -22.45 17.80 19.48
CA TRP A 199 -22.49 17.47 18.05
C TRP A 199 -21.66 16.23 17.71
N ALA A 200 -20.42 16.15 18.18
CA ALA A 200 -19.57 14.99 17.94
C ALA A 200 -20.15 13.69 18.53
N ARG A 201 -20.84 13.79 19.68
CA ARG A 201 -21.52 12.66 20.30
C ARG A 201 -22.69 12.21 19.43
N LYS A 202 -23.55 13.14 18.99
CA LYS A 202 -24.68 12.85 18.09
C LYS A 202 -24.22 12.21 16.77
N LEU A 203 -23.13 12.72 16.19
CA LEU A 203 -22.57 12.20 14.93
C LEU A 203 -22.02 10.76 15.06
N LEU A 204 -21.42 10.46 16.21
CA LEU A 204 -20.77 9.18 16.48
C LEU A 204 -21.71 8.16 17.15
N ASP A 205 -22.87 8.60 17.63
CA ASP A 205 -23.84 7.74 18.29
C ASP A 205 -24.34 6.60 17.37
N GLY A 206 -24.59 5.44 17.97
CA GLY A 206 -25.01 4.22 17.25
C GLY A 206 -23.96 3.60 16.31
N ARG A 207 -22.79 4.23 16.10
CA ARG A 207 -21.73 3.65 15.24
C ARG A 207 -21.02 2.50 15.94
N ARG A 208 -20.79 1.41 15.20
CA ARG A 208 -20.03 0.25 15.68
C ARG A 208 -18.54 0.40 15.40
N GLY A 209 -17.72 -0.06 16.34
CA GLY A 209 -16.26 -0.04 16.22
C GLY A 209 -15.66 1.33 16.54
N ALA A 210 -14.36 1.49 16.24
CA ALA A 210 -13.65 2.73 16.49
C ALA A 210 -13.72 3.69 15.29
N TRP A 211 -13.95 4.97 15.56
CA TRP A 211 -14.09 6.04 14.57
C TRP A 211 -13.35 7.29 15.00
N LEU A 212 -13.03 8.16 14.05
CA LEU A 212 -12.47 9.47 14.32
C LEU A 212 -13.12 10.55 13.45
N VAL A 213 -13.20 11.74 14.01
CA VAL A 213 -13.56 12.99 13.34
C VAL A 213 -12.31 13.84 13.28
N GLN A 214 -11.98 14.34 12.10
CA GLN A 214 -10.80 15.16 11.85
C GLN A 214 -11.15 16.31 10.90
N GLU A 215 -10.24 17.26 10.79
CA GLU A 215 -10.34 18.29 9.75
C GLU A 215 -10.26 17.69 8.34
N ARG A 216 -11.01 18.32 7.42
CA ARG A 216 -10.82 18.11 5.98
C ARG A 216 -9.60 18.90 5.54
N ILE A 217 -8.62 18.22 4.98
CA ILE A 217 -7.44 18.85 4.40
C ILE A 217 -7.81 19.50 3.07
N ALA A 218 -7.55 20.80 2.94
CA ALA A 218 -7.67 21.51 1.67
C ALA A 218 -6.54 21.12 0.71
N THR A 219 -6.83 21.04 -0.58
CA THR A 219 -5.83 20.75 -1.60
C THR A 219 -4.97 21.99 -1.88
N HIS A 220 -3.66 21.80 -1.96
CA HIS A 220 -2.71 22.79 -2.44
C HIS A 220 -3.13 23.31 -3.82
N GLU A 221 -2.98 24.62 -4.06
CA GLU A 221 -3.45 25.29 -5.28
C GLU A 221 -2.94 24.65 -6.57
N ALA A 222 -1.65 24.33 -6.64
CA ALA A 222 -1.00 23.66 -7.77
C ALA A 222 -1.57 22.27 -8.16
N LEU A 223 -2.40 21.63 -7.33
CA LEU A 223 -3.06 20.35 -7.61
C LEU A 223 -4.59 20.46 -7.69
N ARG A 224 -5.16 21.65 -7.54
CA ARG A 224 -6.61 21.85 -7.39
C ARG A 224 -7.40 21.40 -8.63
N ASP A 225 -6.87 21.67 -9.81
CA ASP A 225 -7.39 21.25 -11.12
C ASP A 225 -7.23 19.73 -11.39
N LEU A 226 -6.50 19.00 -10.54
CA LEU A 226 -6.41 17.53 -10.55
C LEU A 226 -7.24 16.87 -9.42
N ALA A 227 -7.85 17.66 -8.54
CA ALA A 227 -8.48 17.18 -7.31
C ALA A 227 -9.96 16.85 -7.41
N LEU A 228 -10.70 17.40 -8.39
CA LEU A 228 -12.16 17.30 -8.39
C LEU A 228 -12.73 17.59 -6.99
N ASN A 229 -13.37 16.60 -6.35
CA ASN A 229 -13.91 16.68 -5.00
C ASN A 229 -13.08 15.96 -3.92
N ALA A 230 -11.94 15.35 -4.26
CA ALA A 230 -11.11 14.57 -3.35
C ALA A 230 -9.65 15.01 -3.35
N LEU A 231 -9.00 14.97 -2.18
CA LEU A 231 -7.60 15.34 -2.04
C LEU A 231 -6.69 14.37 -2.83
N PRO A 232 -5.90 14.82 -3.82
CA PRO A 232 -4.85 14.00 -4.42
C PRO A 232 -3.76 13.74 -3.39
N THR A 233 -3.28 12.50 -3.35
CA THR A 233 -2.23 12.10 -2.40
C THR A 233 -1.11 11.33 -3.09
N ALA A 234 0.13 11.57 -2.66
CA ALA A 234 1.27 10.76 -3.06
C ALA A 234 1.37 9.51 -2.17
N ARG A 235 1.30 8.33 -2.80
CA ARG A 235 1.69 7.06 -2.19
C ARG A 235 3.21 6.95 -2.28
N MET A 236 3.92 7.27 -1.21
CA MET A 236 5.40 7.19 -1.13
C MET A 236 5.81 5.98 -0.31
N THR A 237 6.78 5.18 -0.76
CA THR A 237 7.29 4.06 0.05
C THR A 237 8.68 4.37 0.59
N THR A 238 8.86 4.20 1.90
CA THR A 238 10.18 4.19 2.53
C THR A 238 10.62 2.79 2.92
N ILE A 239 11.90 2.47 2.75
CA ILE A 239 12.52 1.22 3.24
C ILE A 239 13.79 1.55 4.01
N LEU A 240 14.07 0.83 5.09
CA LEU A 240 15.34 0.97 5.80
C LEU A 240 16.50 0.48 4.93
N ASN A 241 17.52 1.31 4.77
CA ASN A 241 18.70 1.03 3.97
C ASN A 241 19.77 0.22 4.73
N GLU A 242 20.95 0.09 4.15
CA GLU A 242 22.12 -0.60 4.70
C GLU A 242 22.54 -0.03 6.06
N ARG A 243 22.39 1.29 6.27
CA ARG A 243 22.68 1.98 7.54
C ARG A 243 21.52 1.95 8.53
N GLY A 244 20.39 1.35 8.15
CA GLY A 244 19.17 1.36 8.96
C GLY A 244 18.42 2.70 8.91
N ALA A 245 18.77 3.59 8.00
CA ALA A 245 18.06 4.85 7.77
C ALA A 245 16.94 4.66 6.72
N PRO A 246 15.78 5.32 6.86
CA PRO A 246 14.73 5.29 5.85
C PRO A 246 15.15 5.97 4.54
N GLU A 247 14.80 5.36 3.42
CA GLU A 247 15.03 5.87 2.07
C GLU A 247 13.71 5.81 1.27
N VAL A 248 13.34 6.88 0.58
CA VAL A 248 12.17 6.90 -0.32
C VAL A 248 12.55 6.16 -1.60
N VAL A 249 11.86 5.06 -1.90
CA VAL A 249 12.25 4.15 -3.00
C VAL A 249 11.26 4.12 -4.17
N ASN A 250 10.05 4.65 -3.97
CA ASN A 250 9.08 4.90 -5.04
C ASN A 250 8.02 5.90 -4.57
N ALA A 251 7.35 6.51 -5.54
CA ALA A 251 6.20 7.36 -5.29
C ALA A 251 5.24 7.34 -6.50
N VAL A 252 3.94 7.48 -6.20
CA VAL A 252 2.87 7.60 -7.20
C VAL A 252 1.86 8.62 -6.70
N LEU A 253 1.51 9.60 -7.52
CA LEU A 253 0.40 10.50 -7.23
C LEU A 253 -0.91 9.81 -7.60
N ARG A 254 -1.83 9.76 -6.65
CA ARG A 254 -3.21 9.31 -6.87
C ARG A 254 -4.07 10.53 -7.11
N MET A 255 -4.84 10.51 -8.19
CA MET A 255 -5.73 11.60 -8.58
C MET A 255 -7.15 11.04 -8.76
N PRO A 256 -8.18 11.64 -8.19
CA PRO A 256 -9.56 11.23 -8.44
C PRO A 256 -9.96 11.55 -9.88
N SER A 257 -10.58 10.61 -10.58
CA SER A 257 -11.08 10.84 -11.95
C SER A 257 -12.58 10.63 -12.10
N ASP A 258 -13.29 10.46 -10.99
CA ASP A 258 -14.75 10.46 -10.92
C ASP A 258 -15.19 11.71 -10.14
N PRO A 259 -16.01 12.61 -10.72
CA PRO A 259 -16.54 13.78 -10.03
C PRO A 259 -17.33 13.45 -8.75
N ALA A 260 -17.93 12.26 -8.66
CA ALA A 260 -18.66 11.82 -7.48
C ALA A 260 -17.76 11.25 -6.38
N ALA A 261 -16.48 10.99 -6.66
CA ALA A 261 -15.58 10.38 -5.70
C ALA A 261 -15.21 11.36 -4.57
N GLN A 262 -15.36 10.89 -3.33
CA GLN A 262 -14.94 11.61 -2.12
C GLN A 262 -13.51 11.27 -1.67
N VAL A 263 -12.89 10.28 -2.31
CA VAL A 263 -11.52 9.82 -2.05
C VAL A 263 -10.81 9.55 -3.37
N ASP A 264 -9.49 9.72 -3.40
CA ASP A 264 -8.62 9.52 -4.58
C ASP A 264 -8.19 8.05 -4.79
N ASN A 265 -8.76 7.11 -4.05
CA ASN A 265 -8.32 5.73 -4.07
C ASN A 265 -8.56 5.08 -5.44
N MET A 266 -7.62 4.25 -5.92
CA MET A 266 -7.79 3.46 -7.14
C MET A 266 -9.11 2.68 -7.20
N LYS A 267 -9.57 2.15 -6.06
CA LYS A 267 -10.83 1.39 -5.99
C LYS A 267 -12.07 2.26 -6.24
N ALA A 268 -11.94 3.57 -6.11
CA ALA A 268 -12.94 4.58 -6.44
C ALA A 268 -12.70 5.18 -7.85
N GLY A 269 -11.92 4.50 -8.70
CA GLY A 269 -11.70 4.91 -10.08
C GLY A 269 -10.50 5.82 -10.32
N GLY A 270 -9.68 6.14 -9.30
CA GLY A 270 -8.58 7.10 -9.43
C GLY A 270 -7.47 6.73 -10.44
N LEU A 271 -6.85 7.77 -11.00
CA LEU A 271 -5.64 7.72 -11.82
C LEU A 271 -4.39 7.62 -10.95
N LEU A 272 -3.34 7.04 -11.54
CA LEU A 272 -2.01 6.89 -10.98
C LEU A 272 -0.99 7.59 -11.88
N GLY A 273 -0.40 8.69 -11.43
CA GLY A 273 0.74 9.33 -12.07
C GLY A 273 2.04 8.87 -11.41
N SER A 274 3.00 8.36 -12.18
CA SER A 274 4.35 8.14 -11.65
C SER A 274 4.95 9.48 -11.22
N ILE A 275 5.77 9.47 -10.16
CA ILE A 275 6.52 10.64 -9.72
C ILE A 275 8.01 10.33 -9.87
N ASP A 276 8.74 11.18 -10.59
CA ASP A 276 10.20 11.17 -10.57
C ASP A 276 10.70 11.55 -9.17
N LEU A 277 11.49 10.69 -8.54
CA LEU A 277 11.86 10.88 -7.13
C LEU A 277 12.78 12.08 -6.91
N GLU A 278 13.59 12.45 -7.90
CA GLU A 278 14.52 13.57 -7.79
C GLU A 278 13.80 14.90 -7.94
N SER A 279 13.14 15.10 -9.09
CA SER A 279 12.48 16.36 -9.47
C SER A 279 11.09 16.55 -8.88
N GLY A 280 10.37 15.46 -8.58
CA GLY A 280 8.95 15.51 -8.24
C GLY A 280 8.02 15.65 -9.45
N ALA A 281 8.55 15.52 -10.67
CA ALA A 281 7.76 15.63 -11.90
C ALA A 281 6.84 14.42 -12.09
N LEU A 282 5.61 14.68 -12.52
CA LEU A 282 4.66 13.64 -12.89
C LEU A 282 4.96 13.09 -14.28
N GLY A 283 4.99 11.76 -14.38
CA GLY A 283 5.00 11.06 -15.65
C GLY A 283 3.60 10.80 -16.21
N LEU A 284 3.53 9.91 -17.19
CA LEU A 284 2.28 9.48 -17.81
C LEU A 284 1.38 8.79 -16.78
N ALA A 285 0.13 9.26 -16.64
CA ALA A 285 -0.82 8.63 -15.74
C ALA A 285 -1.52 7.43 -16.38
N CYS A 286 -2.01 6.52 -15.55
CA CYS A 286 -2.84 5.40 -15.97
C CYS A 286 -4.00 5.17 -14.99
N ALA A 287 -5.10 4.57 -15.45
CA ALA A 287 -6.20 4.21 -14.55
C ALA A 287 -5.76 3.13 -13.55
N GLY A 288 -6.22 3.20 -12.29
CA GLY A 288 -5.90 2.18 -11.27
C GLY A 288 -6.38 0.77 -11.62
N TYR A 289 -7.49 0.66 -12.35
CA TYR A 289 -8.01 -0.58 -12.93
C TYR A 289 -8.41 -0.35 -14.40
N GLY A 290 -8.08 -1.28 -15.30
CA GLY A 290 -8.44 -1.21 -16.71
C GLY A 290 -7.28 -0.85 -17.64
N GLY A 291 -7.59 -0.30 -18.81
CA GLY A 291 -6.62 0.28 -19.76
C GLY A 291 -6.53 1.81 -19.62
N GLY A 292 -5.78 2.46 -20.51
CA GLY A 292 -5.78 3.93 -20.65
C GLY A 292 -4.54 4.62 -20.08
N ASP A 293 -3.98 5.51 -20.90
CA ASP A 293 -2.89 6.40 -20.58
C ASP A 293 -3.35 7.85 -20.69
N TYR A 294 -2.93 8.68 -19.76
CA TYR A 294 -3.45 10.03 -19.61
C TYR A 294 -2.29 11.01 -19.48
N MET A 295 -2.09 11.80 -20.53
CA MET A 295 -1.21 12.97 -20.48
C MET A 295 -1.86 14.16 -19.79
N ALA A 296 -3.19 14.21 -19.85
CA ALA A 296 -4.04 15.20 -19.19
C ALA A 296 -5.17 14.51 -18.44
N HIS A 297 -5.71 15.18 -17.43
CA HIS A 297 -6.79 14.67 -16.61
C HIS A 297 -8.08 14.55 -17.45
N PRO A 298 -8.72 13.37 -17.50
CA PRO A 298 -9.82 13.10 -18.45
C PRO A 298 -11.08 13.90 -18.16
N VAL A 299 -11.25 14.39 -16.94
CA VAL A 299 -12.40 15.22 -16.53
C VAL A 299 -12.13 16.72 -16.67
N THR A 300 -11.00 17.21 -16.15
CA THR A 300 -10.71 18.65 -16.08
C THR A 300 -9.89 19.17 -17.25
N GLY A 301 -9.29 18.29 -18.06
CA GLY A 301 -8.36 18.67 -19.13
C GLY A 301 -6.98 19.14 -18.65
N ALA A 302 -6.75 19.21 -17.33
CA ALA A 302 -5.51 19.69 -16.75
C ALA A 302 -4.30 18.81 -17.13
N ALA A 303 -3.18 19.43 -17.51
CA ALA A 303 -1.96 18.70 -17.87
C ALA A 303 -1.40 17.93 -16.66
N ILE A 304 -1.08 16.65 -16.86
CA ILE A 304 -0.47 15.77 -15.84
C ILE A 304 1.04 15.71 -16.07
N VAL A 305 1.46 15.31 -17.28
CA VAL A 305 2.88 15.04 -17.57
C VAL A 305 3.72 16.32 -17.42
N GLY A 306 4.86 16.20 -16.74
CA GLY A 306 5.81 17.30 -16.49
C GLY A 306 5.43 18.21 -15.33
N ARG A 307 4.21 18.08 -14.77
CA ARG A 307 3.80 18.87 -13.60
C ARG A 307 4.63 18.47 -12.38
N ILE A 308 5.15 19.45 -11.66
CA ILE A 308 5.88 19.22 -10.41
C ILE A 308 4.89 19.12 -9.25
N VAL A 309 4.99 18.04 -8.45
CA VAL A 309 4.24 17.92 -7.21
C VAL A 309 4.74 18.99 -6.21
N PRO A 310 3.85 19.81 -5.62
CA PRO A 310 4.26 20.90 -4.73
C PRO A 310 4.98 20.38 -3.49
N ASP A 311 5.92 21.18 -2.96
CA ASP A 311 6.68 20.88 -1.74
C ASP A 311 7.36 19.50 -1.72
N TRP A 312 7.79 19.00 -2.88
CA TRP A 312 8.25 17.62 -3.03
C TRP A 312 9.42 17.25 -2.11
N ALA A 313 10.43 18.14 -2.01
CA ALA A 313 11.56 17.94 -1.12
C ALA A 313 11.12 17.83 0.35
N SER A 314 10.20 18.70 0.78
CA SER A 314 9.60 18.69 2.12
C SER A 314 8.80 17.41 2.36
N ALA A 315 8.09 16.90 1.36
CA ALA A 315 7.35 15.63 1.46
C ALA A 315 8.29 14.44 1.64
N LYS A 316 9.40 14.36 0.88
CA LYS A 316 10.46 13.35 1.06
C LYS A 316 11.05 13.41 2.47
N ALA A 317 11.38 14.60 2.94
CA ALA A 317 11.93 14.82 4.29
C ALA A 317 10.92 14.38 5.38
N LEU A 318 9.64 14.73 5.21
CA LEU A 318 8.57 14.36 6.14
C LEU A 318 8.44 12.84 6.30
N VAL A 319 8.35 12.08 5.20
CA VAL A 319 8.16 10.62 5.29
C VAL A 319 9.40 9.91 5.81
N ALA A 320 10.61 10.38 5.45
CA ALA A 320 11.85 9.83 5.98
C ALA A 320 11.98 10.09 7.49
N SER A 321 11.68 11.32 7.93
CA SER A 321 11.67 11.71 9.34
C SER A 321 10.63 10.94 10.15
N ALA A 322 9.41 10.80 9.61
CA ALA A 322 8.34 10.03 10.23
C ALA A 322 8.74 8.57 10.43
N HIS A 323 9.29 7.94 9.40
CA HIS A 323 9.77 6.56 9.49
C HIS A 323 10.88 6.43 10.54
N ALA A 324 11.86 7.32 10.54
CA ALA A 324 13.02 7.26 11.44
C ALA A 324 12.64 7.47 12.91
N ARG A 325 11.74 8.43 13.19
CA ARG A 325 11.44 8.89 14.55
C ARG A 325 10.26 8.18 15.20
N ALA A 326 9.18 7.96 14.44
CA ALA A 326 7.90 7.53 14.98
C ALA A 326 7.51 6.08 14.59
N PHE A 327 8.11 5.56 13.51
CA PHE A 327 7.73 4.26 12.94
C PHE A 327 8.93 3.34 12.65
N ARG A 328 10.00 3.48 13.44
CA ARG A 328 11.23 2.67 13.34
C ARG A 328 11.02 1.17 13.59
N ASP A 329 9.87 0.79 14.12
CA ASP A 329 9.42 -0.59 14.33
C ASP A 329 9.05 -1.33 13.03
N TYR A 330 8.99 -0.62 11.90
CA TYR A 330 8.75 -1.18 10.57
C TYR A 330 9.99 -1.06 9.69
N ALA A 331 10.30 -2.10 8.91
CA ALA A 331 11.39 -2.06 7.94
C ALA A 331 11.00 -1.33 6.65
N LEU A 332 9.69 -1.25 6.36
CA LEU A 332 9.13 -0.65 5.17
C LEU A 332 7.77 -0.02 5.49
N VAL A 333 7.47 1.17 4.94
CA VAL A 333 6.18 1.85 5.15
C VAL A 333 5.74 2.53 3.86
N GLY A 334 4.45 2.38 3.50
CA GLY A 334 3.83 3.20 2.46
C GLY A 334 3.03 4.35 3.07
N TRP A 335 3.42 5.57 2.77
CA TRP A 335 2.82 6.80 3.25
C TRP A 335 1.84 7.34 2.22
N ASP A 336 0.65 7.73 2.67
CA ASP A 336 -0.26 8.59 1.92
C ASP A 336 -0.03 10.02 2.38
N VAL A 337 0.57 10.83 1.49
CA VAL A 337 0.90 12.23 1.76
C VAL A 337 -0.07 13.11 0.97
N GLY A 338 -0.82 13.95 1.68
CA GLY A 338 -1.63 15.01 1.07
C GLY A 338 -0.81 16.30 0.99
N PHE A 339 -1.11 17.13 0.00
CA PHE A 339 -0.46 18.43 -0.18
C PHE A 339 -1.47 19.52 0.12
N ALA A 340 -1.26 20.26 1.20
CA ALA A 340 -2.11 21.36 1.64
C ALA A 340 -1.40 22.70 1.39
N PRO A 341 -2.10 23.85 1.43
CA PRO A 341 -1.46 25.16 1.32
C PRO A 341 -0.34 25.41 2.35
N GLY A 342 -0.42 24.79 3.53
CA GLY A 342 0.62 24.85 4.56
C GLY A 342 1.72 23.79 4.44
N GLY A 343 1.78 23.05 3.33
CA GLY A 343 2.77 22.01 3.06
C GLY A 343 2.23 20.56 3.14
N PRO A 344 3.13 19.56 3.07
CA PRO A 344 2.75 18.16 3.04
C PRO A 344 2.27 17.64 4.41
N VAL A 345 1.25 16.77 4.38
CA VAL A 345 0.56 16.24 5.57
C VAL A 345 0.43 14.72 5.47
N LEU A 346 0.74 13.99 6.55
CA LEU A 346 0.55 12.54 6.61
C LEU A 346 -0.92 12.17 6.81
N ILE A 347 -1.54 11.63 5.76
CA ILE A 347 -2.96 11.22 5.76
C ILE A 347 -3.13 9.81 6.33
N GLU A 348 -2.24 8.89 5.95
CA GLU A 348 -2.25 7.50 6.41
C GLU A 348 -0.86 6.86 6.22
N GLY A 349 -0.52 5.90 7.08
CA GLY A 349 0.64 5.02 6.90
C GLY A 349 0.19 3.58 6.66
N ASN A 350 0.92 2.82 5.85
CA ASN A 350 0.57 1.46 5.43
C ASN A 350 1.75 0.53 5.69
N GLY A 351 1.62 -0.41 6.64
CA GLY A 351 2.67 -1.38 6.96
C GLY A 351 2.79 -2.55 5.97
N LYS A 352 1.88 -2.63 5.00
CA LYS A 352 1.82 -3.66 3.94
C LYS A 352 1.52 -2.98 2.59
N PRO A 353 2.35 -2.02 2.16
CA PRO A 353 2.04 -1.27 0.96
C PRO A 353 2.12 -2.22 -0.24
N GLY A 354 1.05 -2.23 -1.03
CA GLY A 354 0.96 -3.08 -2.20
C GLY A 354 1.88 -2.60 -3.32
N VAL A 355 2.43 -3.53 -4.07
CA VAL A 355 3.38 -3.26 -5.18
C VAL A 355 2.69 -2.91 -6.49
N LEU A 356 1.39 -3.14 -6.61
CA LEU A 356 0.65 -2.98 -7.86
C LEU A 356 0.66 -1.54 -8.38
N MET A 357 0.34 -0.56 -7.52
CA MET A 357 0.31 0.86 -7.89
C MET A 357 1.63 1.35 -8.48
N PRO A 358 2.76 1.25 -7.75
CA PRO A 358 4.04 1.73 -8.25
C PRO A 358 4.54 0.97 -9.49
N GLN A 359 4.36 -0.36 -9.56
CA GLN A 359 4.78 -1.11 -10.76
C GLN A 359 3.96 -0.74 -11.99
N ARG A 360 2.68 -0.45 -11.81
CA ARG A 360 1.79 -0.05 -12.91
C ARG A 360 2.09 1.36 -13.39
N ALA A 361 2.12 2.32 -12.46
CA ALA A 361 2.36 3.72 -12.80
C ALA A 361 3.77 3.92 -13.38
N GLY A 362 4.78 3.27 -12.78
CA GLY A 362 6.17 3.35 -13.25
C GLY A 362 6.46 2.50 -14.48
N ARG A 363 5.54 1.64 -14.94
CA ARG A 363 5.73 0.68 -16.05
C ARG A 363 6.99 -0.17 -15.93
N ALA A 364 7.40 -0.44 -14.71
CA ALA A 364 8.64 -1.13 -14.40
C ALA A 364 8.49 -1.94 -13.12
N GLY A 365 9.16 -3.08 -13.09
CA GLY A 365 9.19 -3.92 -11.90
C GLY A 365 10.02 -3.26 -10.79
N LEU A 366 9.50 -3.24 -9.56
CA LEU A 366 10.19 -2.64 -8.41
C LEU A 366 11.47 -3.38 -8.01
N GLY A 367 11.55 -4.66 -8.34
CA GLY A 367 12.69 -5.53 -8.06
C GLY A 367 13.97 -5.14 -8.80
N GLY A 368 13.85 -4.48 -9.95
CA GLY A 368 14.98 -3.94 -10.72
C GLY A 368 15.42 -2.54 -10.28
N GLN A 369 14.81 -2.01 -9.20
CA GLN A 369 15.06 -0.67 -8.68
C GLN A 369 15.59 -0.75 -7.24
N ARG A 370 15.87 0.42 -6.66
CA ARG A 370 16.29 0.55 -5.26
C ARG A 370 15.34 -0.13 -4.26
N TYR A 371 14.04 -0.18 -4.57
CA TYR A 371 13.07 -0.96 -3.82
C TYR A 371 13.48 -2.44 -3.70
N GLY A 372 13.83 -3.08 -4.82
CA GLY A 372 14.25 -4.48 -4.90
C GLY A 372 15.52 -4.78 -4.12
N GLU A 373 16.50 -3.89 -4.22
CA GLU A 373 17.76 -3.96 -3.46
C GLU A 373 17.51 -3.97 -1.95
N LEU A 374 16.74 -2.98 -1.48
CA LEU A 374 16.43 -2.86 -0.06
C LEU A 374 15.50 -3.97 0.44
N LEU A 375 14.55 -4.41 -0.38
CA LEU A 375 13.72 -5.57 -0.05
C LEU A 375 14.58 -6.84 0.14
N LYS A 376 15.52 -7.09 -0.78
CA LYS A 376 16.48 -8.21 -0.67
C LYS A 376 17.32 -8.12 0.60
N LEU A 377 17.83 -6.92 0.93
CA LEU A 377 18.56 -6.66 2.17
C LEU A 377 17.71 -6.99 3.40
N GLN A 378 16.47 -6.50 3.46
CA GLN A 378 15.58 -6.73 4.60
C GLN A 378 15.21 -8.21 4.77
N LEU A 379 14.96 -8.92 3.67
CA LEU A 379 14.74 -10.37 3.71
C LEU A 379 15.96 -11.12 4.28
N ALA A 380 17.17 -10.76 3.87
CA ALA A 380 18.41 -11.36 4.39
C ALA A 380 18.58 -11.09 5.90
N ARG A 381 18.36 -9.85 6.36
CA ARG A 381 18.40 -9.50 7.79
C ARG A 381 17.44 -10.33 8.63
N LYS A 382 16.20 -10.50 8.16
CA LYS A 382 15.18 -11.31 8.86
C LYS A 382 15.53 -12.80 8.88
N GLN A 383 16.22 -13.31 7.86
CA GLN A 383 16.70 -14.70 7.85
C GLN A 383 17.80 -14.92 8.88
N ILE A 384 18.78 -14.01 8.97
CA ILE A 384 19.87 -14.07 9.95
C ILE A 384 19.30 -14.02 11.37
N ALA A 385 18.39 -13.07 11.65
CA ALA A 385 17.76 -12.92 12.96
C ALA A 385 16.97 -14.16 13.41
N ARG A 386 16.43 -14.96 12.48
CA ARG A 386 15.74 -16.23 12.80
C ARG A 386 16.69 -17.39 13.12
N LYS A 387 17.94 -17.33 12.63
CA LYS A 387 18.97 -18.36 12.84
C LYS A 387 19.87 -18.06 14.04
N ALA A 388 19.89 -16.82 14.53
CA ALA A 388 20.62 -16.48 15.74
C ALA A 388 20.06 -17.30 16.93
N PRO A 389 20.91 -17.98 17.72
CA PRO A 389 20.44 -18.69 18.91
C PRO A 389 19.77 -17.68 19.84
N LEU A 390 18.60 -18.05 20.36
CA LEU A 390 17.95 -17.30 21.45
C LEU A 390 18.95 -17.28 22.62
N SER A 391 19.68 -16.18 22.78
CA SER A 391 20.52 -15.98 23.96
C SER A 391 19.59 -16.09 25.17
N ARG A 392 19.78 -17.16 25.97
CA ARG A 392 19.13 -17.35 27.26
C ARG A 392 19.35 -16.08 28.08
N ASN A 393 18.35 -15.21 28.13
CA ASN A 393 18.36 -14.13 29.10
C ASN A 393 18.13 -14.79 30.47
N LYS A 394 19.15 -14.64 31.31
CA LYS A 394 19.31 -15.23 32.63
C LYS A 394 18.04 -15.05 33.45
N ARG A 395 17.56 -16.17 34.02
CA ARG A 395 16.99 -16.11 35.36
C ARG A 395 18.13 -15.63 36.27
N VAL A 396 18.01 -14.41 36.76
CA VAL A 396 18.51 -14.10 38.10
C VAL A 396 17.26 -13.81 38.89
N ALA A 397 16.76 -14.87 39.52
CA ALA A 397 15.85 -14.80 40.64
C ALA A 397 16.68 -15.19 41.87
N GLY A 398 16.76 -14.28 42.85
CA GLY A 398 16.85 -14.57 44.28
C GLY A 398 18.14 -15.15 44.88
N GLY A 399 18.60 -14.51 45.96
CA GLY A 399 19.63 -14.96 46.92
C GLY A 399 20.81 -14.00 46.92
N GLU A 400 21.07 -13.15 47.92
CA GLU A 400 20.69 -13.14 49.34
C GLU A 400 20.24 -11.74 49.81
#